data_AF-A0A948UIY4-F1
#
_entry.id   AF-A0A948UIY4-F1
#
_cell.length_a   1.000
_cell.length_b   1.000
_cell.length_c   1.000
_cell.angle_alpha   90.00
_cell.angle_beta   90.00
_cell.angle_gamma   90.00
#
_symmetry.space_group_name_H-M   'P 1'
#
loop_
_entity.id
_entity.type
_entity.pdbx_description
1 polymer ?
#
loop_
_entity_poly.entity_id
_entity_poly.type
_entity_poly.pdbx_seq_one_letter_code
_entity_poly.pdbx_strand_id
1 'polypeptide(L)'
;MRIAGVDLAWRSQKNPSGVCIGKISDDVVRVTEIYPALYGIAKVLEVLLGASDLCGIAIDAPLIIKNQSGQRLCERNLSKLYGSRWASAHTSNKTLYPNAKSVELSRKLEQEGFSHLGSEKWQIECYPHPAIIEIFGLEKRLPYKKGKVLDKKEGQKRLANFLKALSGSEIFRLCFEIDVPNIDDKYIDSLRGKQLKNNEDALDSILCLYIAALYRLGIKSTTFGTAESGYIYVPQQYCMG
;
A
#
# COMPACT_ATOMS: atom_id res chain seq x y z
N MET A 1 5.00 -0.17 -18.88
CA MET A 1 3.66 -0.40 -18.28
C MET A 1 3.48 0.48 -17.06
N ARG A 2 2.26 0.87 -16.70
CA ARG A 2 2.00 1.60 -15.45
C ARG A 2 1.41 0.69 -14.38
N ILE A 3 1.78 0.96 -13.15
CA ILE A 3 1.23 0.35 -11.94
C ILE A 3 0.92 1.43 -10.91
N ALA A 4 0.12 1.08 -9.91
CA ALA A 4 -0.30 2.00 -8.85
C ALA A 4 -0.21 1.37 -7.46
N GLY A 5 0.07 2.22 -6.48
CA GLY A 5 -0.06 1.94 -5.07
C GLY A 5 -1.12 2.83 -4.43
N VAL A 6 -1.96 2.28 -3.57
CA VAL A 6 -3.07 3.00 -2.94
C VAL A 6 -3.07 2.74 -1.43
N ASP A 7 -2.87 3.78 -0.61
CA ASP A 7 -3.25 3.76 0.80
C ASP A 7 -4.69 4.26 0.91
N LEU A 8 -5.63 3.32 1.01
CA LEU A 8 -7.04 3.64 0.93
C LEU A 8 -7.61 3.92 2.32
N ALA A 9 -8.24 5.08 2.49
CA ALA A 9 -9.00 5.32 3.70
C ALA A 9 -10.23 4.40 3.80
N TRP A 10 -10.23 3.52 4.80
CA TRP A 10 -11.36 2.61 5.08
C TRP A 10 -12.67 3.37 5.36
N ARG A 11 -12.57 4.61 5.83
CA ARG A 11 -13.68 5.59 5.97
C ARG A 11 -13.46 6.79 5.04
N SER A 12 -13.51 6.54 3.74
CA SER A 12 -13.15 7.49 2.67
C SER A 12 -13.94 8.81 2.64
N GLN A 13 -15.07 8.91 3.35
CA GLN A 13 -15.84 10.15 3.49
C GLN A 13 -15.20 11.14 4.47
N LYS A 14 -14.43 10.65 5.45
CA LYS A 14 -13.83 11.47 6.52
C LYS A 14 -12.32 11.64 6.35
N ASN A 15 -11.66 10.63 5.80
CA ASN A 15 -10.22 10.59 5.64
C ASN A 15 -9.87 10.50 4.16
N PRO A 16 -8.81 11.21 3.72
CA PRO A 16 -8.31 11.09 2.36
C PRO A 16 -7.56 9.76 2.16
N SER A 17 -7.35 9.39 0.90
CA SER A 17 -6.50 8.27 0.48
C SER A 17 -5.25 8.78 -0.22
N GLY A 18 -4.14 8.07 -0.10
CA GLY A 18 -2.92 8.29 -0.86
C GLY A 18 -2.92 7.44 -2.13
N VAL A 19 -2.52 8.01 -3.26
CA VAL A 19 -2.32 7.27 -4.52
C VAL A 19 -0.96 7.62 -5.11
N CYS A 20 -0.21 6.62 -5.52
CA CYS A 20 1.06 6.76 -6.20
C CYS A 20 0.99 5.99 -7.53
N ILE A 21 1.32 6.66 -8.63
CA ILE A 21 1.43 6.05 -9.96
C ILE A 21 2.91 5.93 -10.30
N GLY A 22 3.28 4.78 -10.87
CA GLY A 22 4.62 4.57 -11.37
C GLY A 22 4.66 3.81 -12.68
N LYS A 23 5.80 3.93 -13.36
CA LYS A 23 6.11 3.22 -14.60
C LYS A 23 7.20 2.19 -14.34
N ILE A 24 6.98 0.97 -14.81
CA ILE A 24 8.02 -0.06 -14.86
C ILE A 24 8.71 0.00 -16.22
N SER A 25 10.04 0.04 -16.17
CA SER A 25 10.97 -0.14 -17.29
C SER A 25 12.19 -0.91 -16.77
N ASP A 26 12.54 -2.00 -17.42
CA ASP A 26 13.66 -2.88 -17.01
C ASP A 26 13.51 -3.34 -15.55
N ASP A 27 14.54 -3.13 -14.73
CA ASP A 27 14.63 -3.42 -13.30
C ASP A 27 14.25 -2.22 -12.41
N VAL A 28 13.53 -1.24 -12.95
CA VAL A 28 13.19 0.02 -12.25
C VAL A 28 11.70 0.27 -12.24
N VAL A 29 11.18 0.63 -11.06
CA VAL A 29 9.91 1.35 -10.92
C VAL A 29 10.19 2.84 -10.67
N ARG A 30 9.63 3.67 -11.54
CA ARG A 30 9.77 5.13 -11.48
C ARG A 30 8.46 5.73 -11.01
N VAL A 31 8.48 6.47 -9.91
CA VAL A 31 7.33 7.25 -9.43
C VAL A 31 7.15 8.44 -10.37
N THR A 32 5.95 8.53 -10.97
CA THR A 32 5.59 9.59 -11.91
C THR A 32 4.60 10.58 -11.31
N GLU A 33 3.72 10.12 -10.41
CA GLU A 33 2.66 10.96 -9.82
C GLU A 33 2.38 10.53 -8.38
N ILE A 34 2.16 11.50 -7.49
CA ILE A 34 1.71 11.26 -6.10
C ILE A 34 0.54 12.18 -5.79
N TYR A 35 -0.54 11.58 -5.31
CA TYR A 35 -1.72 12.24 -4.80
C TYR A 35 -1.84 11.94 -3.31
N PRO A 36 -1.31 12.82 -2.43
CA PRO A 36 -1.22 12.54 -0.99
C PRO A 36 -2.57 12.62 -0.28
N ALA A 37 -3.61 13.17 -0.93
CA ALA A 37 -4.93 13.27 -0.33
C ALA A 37 -6.08 13.33 -1.35
N LEU A 38 -6.71 12.19 -1.61
CA LEU A 38 -7.93 12.08 -2.41
C LEU A 38 -9.14 11.74 -1.55
N TYR A 39 -10.21 12.53 -1.66
CA TYR A 39 -11.44 12.34 -0.89
C TYR A 39 -12.46 11.50 -1.67
N GLY A 40 -12.83 10.36 -1.09
CA GLY A 40 -13.77 9.43 -1.69
C GLY A 40 -13.18 8.59 -2.82
N ILE A 41 -13.76 7.40 -3.03
CA ILE A 41 -13.27 6.44 -4.02
C ILE A 41 -13.48 6.91 -5.47
N ALA A 42 -14.39 7.87 -5.71
CA ALA A 42 -14.59 8.43 -7.05
C ALA A 42 -13.34 9.16 -7.55
N LYS A 43 -12.68 9.94 -6.69
CA LYS A 43 -11.42 10.61 -7.03
C LYS A 43 -10.25 9.64 -7.15
N VAL A 44 -10.23 8.58 -6.34
CA VAL A 44 -9.25 7.49 -6.49
C VAL A 44 -9.41 6.81 -7.85
N LEU A 45 -10.63 6.46 -8.25
CA LEU A 45 -10.92 5.86 -9.56
C LEU A 45 -10.58 6.78 -10.72
N GLU A 46 -10.93 8.07 -10.62
CA GLU A 46 -10.60 9.07 -11.64
C GLU A 46 -9.09 9.11 -11.92
N VAL A 47 -8.26 9.13 -10.87
CA VAL A 47 -6.80 9.09 -10.99
C VAL A 47 -6.32 7.76 -11.58
N LEU A 48 -6.81 6.62 -11.06
CA LEU A 48 -6.37 5.30 -11.52
C LEU A 48 -6.74 5.05 -13.00
N LEU A 49 -7.97 5.37 -13.40
CA LEU A 49 -8.45 5.14 -14.76
C LEU A 49 -7.97 6.21 -15.75
N GLY A 50 -7.55 7.38 -15.26
CA GLY A 50 -6.87 8.40 -16.07
C GLY A 50 -5.44 8.04 -16.44
N ALA A 51 -4.78 7.15 -15.67
CA ALA A 51 -3.43 6.69 -15.97
C ALA A 51 -3.43 5.69 -17.13
N SER A 52 -3.01 6.12 -18.32
CA SER A 52 -2.93 5.23 -19.49
C SER A 52 -2.00 4.05 -19.25
N ASP A 53 -2.34 2.89 -19.82
CA ASP A 53 -1.59 1.63 -19.68
C ASP A 53 -1.41 1.14 -18.23
N LEU A 54 -2.31 1.54 -17.32
CA LEU A 54 -2.36 1.01 -15.96
C LEU A 54 -2.77 -0.47 -15.97
N CYS A 55 -1.87 -1.34 -15.52
CA CYS A 55 -2.06 -2.78 -15.56
C CYS A 55 -2.03 -3.45 -14.18
N GLY A 56 -1.64 -2.74 -13.11
CA GLY A 56 -1.49 -3.36 -11.80
C GLY A 56 -1.70 -2.38 -10.66
N ILE A 57 -2.43 -2.81 -9.62
CA ILE A 57 -2.77 -1.95 -8.48
C ILE A 57 -2.60 -2.74 -7.17
N ALA A 58 -1.76 -2.25 -6.26
CA ALA A 58 -1.72 -2.74 -4.88
C ALA A 58 -2.43 -1.75 -3.95
N ILE A 59 -3.33 -2.27 -3.12
CA ILE A 59 -4.25 -1.46 -2.31
C ILE A 59 -4.14 -1.90 -0.84
N ASP A 60 -3.79 -0.97 0.06
CA ASP A 60 -3.86 -1.16 1.52
C ASP A 60 -5.32 -1.02 2.01
N ALA A 61 -6.15 -1.99 1.64
CA ALA A 61 -7.47 -2.17 2.23
C ALA A 61 -8.08 -3.54 1.90
N PRO A 62 -9.01 -4.03 2.74
CA PRO A 62 -9.81 -5.21 2.48
C PRO A 62 -10.57 -5.12 1.16
N LEU A 63 -10.20 -5.89 0.15
CA LEU A 63 -10.86 -5.86 -1.16
C LEU A 63 -12.08 -6.77 -1.23
N ILE A 64 -12.05 -7.86 -0.45
CA ILE A 64 -13.15 -8.83 -0.34
C ILE A 64 -13.46 -9.05 1.14
N ILE A 65 -14.72 -8.82 1.51
CA ILE A 65 -15.26 -9.04 2.86
C ILE A 65 -16.55 -9.86 2.75
N LYS A 66 -16.50 -11.14 3.14
CA LYS A 66 -17.66 -12.04 3.10
C LYS A 66 -18.31 -12.27 4.46
N ASN A 67 -17.51 -12.30 5.53
CA ASN A 67 -17.96 -12.61 6.89
C ASN A 67 -18.76 -11.47 7.53
N GLN A 68 -19.74 -11.85 8.35
CA GLN A 68 -20.57 -10.89 9.08
C GLN A 68 -19.79 -10.24 10.24
N SER A 69 -19.06 -11.04 11.04
CA SER A 69 -18.31 -10.61 12.21
C SER A 69 -16.96 -11.33 12.33
N GLY A 70 -16.12 -10.93 13.28
CA GLY A 70 -14.80 -11.50 13.50
C GLY A 70 -13.77 -11.11 12.43
N GLN A 71 -12.58 -11.70 12.49
CA GLN A 71 -11.52 -11.57 11.48
C GLN A 71 -11.78 -12.48 10.29
N ARG A 72 -11.42 -12.01 9.08
CA ARG A 72 -11.31 -12.87 7.90
C ARG A 72 -10.24 -13.94 8.13
N LEU A 73 -10.35 -15.06 7.42
CA LEU A 73 -9.36 -16.15 7.51
C LEU A 73 -7.95 -15.65 7.15
N CYS A 74 -7.83 -14.82 6.10
CA CYS A 74 -6.57 -14.20 5.69
C CYS A 74 -5.94 -13.36 6.81
N GLU A 75 -6.73 -12.49 7.46
CA GLU A 75 -6.30 -11.64 8.58
C GLU A 75 -5.81 -12.45 9.77
N ARG A 76 -6.53 -13.52 10.13
CA ARG A 76 -6.17 -14.41 11.24
C ARG A 76 -4.85 -15.14 10.95
N ASN A 77 -4.70 -15.70 9.75
CA ASN A 77 -3.49 -16.42 9.35
C ASN A 77 -2.28 -15.49 9.29
N LEU A 78 -2.45 -14.28 8.74
CA LEU A 78 -1.41 -13.26 8.75
C LEU A 78 -1.04 -12.88 10.19
N SER A 79 -2.03 -12.62 11.04
CA SER A 79 -1.79 -12.22 12.44
C SER A 79 -1.12 -13.33 13.25
N LYS A 80 -1.34 -14.60 12.92
CA LYS A 80 -0.61 -15.72 13.53
C LYS A 80 0.89 -15.67 13.21
N LEU A 81 1.26 -15.27 12.00
CA LEU A 81 2.67 -15.17 11.59
C LEU A 81 3.34 -13.87 12.06
N TYR A 82 2.63 -12.75 11.95
CA TYR A 82 3.20 -11.41 12.16
C TYR A 82 2.87 -10.78 13.52
N GLY A 83 2.05 -11.42 14.36
CA GLY A 83 1.61 -10.86 15.63
C GLY A 83 2.74 -10.65 16.64
N SER A 84 3.68 -11.60 16.75
CA SER A 84 4.89 -11.47 17.57
C SER A 84 5.81 -10.34 17.09
N ARG A 85 5.69 -9.97 15.80
CA ARG A 85 6.43 -8.88 15.14
C ARG A 85 5.66 -7.57 15.13
N TRP A 86 4.55 -7.48 15.89
CA TRP A 86 3.70 -6.30 16.03
C TRP A 86 3.00 -5.84 14.74
N ALA A 87 2.80 -6.75 13.79
CA ALA A 87 2.18 -6.50 12.49
C ALA A 87 0.91 -7.36 12.27
N SER A 88 0.09 -7.56 13.31
CA SER A 88 -1.23 -8.19 13.17
C SER A 88 -2.17 -7.35 12.30
N ALA A 89 -2.97 -8.01 11.46
CA ALA A 89 -3.95 -7.36 10.61
C ALA A 89 -5.10 -6.74 11.43
N HIS A 90 -5.64 -5.64 10.91
CA HIS A 90 -6.88 -5.08 11.40
C HIS A 90 -8.07 -5.95 10.98
N THR A 91 -9.04 -6.11 11.88
CA THR A 91 -10.28 -6.84 11.60
C THR A 91 -11.14 -6.08 10.59
N SER A 92 -11.57 -6.77 9.54
CA SER A 92 -12.63 -6.29 8.64
C SER A 92 -13.75 -7.32 8.50
N ASN A 93 -14.99 -6.83 8.56
CA ASN A 93 -16.22 -7.62 8.44
C ASN A 93 -17.40 -6.70 8.12
N LYS A 94 -18.53 -7.28 7.74
CA LYS A 94 -19.74 -6.52 7.35
C LYS A 94 -20.39 -5.77 8.51
N THR A 95 -20.20 -6.19 9.76
CA THR A 95 -20.72 -5.43 10.91
C THR A 95 -19.93 -4.13 11.11
N LEU A 96 -18.59 -4.17 10.98
CA LEU A 96 -17.74 -2.98 11.11
C LEU A 96 -17.78 -2.08 9.86
N TYR A 97 -17.89 -2.70 8.68
CA TYR A 97 -17.85 -2.03 7.37
C TYR A 97 -18.94 -2.59 6.43
N PRO A 98 -20.24 -2.32 6.69
CA PRO A 98 -21.34 -2.90 5.91
C PRO A 98 -21.32 -2.49 4.43
N ASN A 99 -20.84 -1.28 4.15
CA ASN A 99 -20.66 -0.74 2.81
C ASN A 99 -19.18 -0.34 2.61
N ALA A 100 -18.28 -1.29 2.81
CA ALA A 100 -16.84 -1.08 2.71
C ALA A 100 -16.46 -0.45 1.36
N LYS A 101 -15.90 0.76 1.41
CA LYS A 101 -15.52 1.52 0.23
C LYS A 101 -14.38 0.88 -0.56
N SER A 102 -13.53 0.11 0.12
CA SER A 102 -12.51 -0.74 -0.49
C SER A 102 -13.10 -1.83 -1.37
N VAL A 103 -14.16 -2.51 -0.90
CA VAL A 103 -14.87 -3.54 -1.68
C VAL A 103 -15.61 -2.91 -2.87
N GLU A 104 -16.19 -1.72 -2.69
CA GLU A 104 -16.81 -0.96 -3.78
C GLU A 104 -15.78 -0.54 -4.84
N LEU A 105 -14.61 -0.03 -4.44
CA LEU A 105 -13.50 0.30 -5.32
C LEU A 105 -13.04 -0.94 -6.10
N SER A 106 -12.78 -2.04 -5.38
CA SER A 106 -12.34 -3.32 -5.95
C SER A 106 -13.25 -3.80 -7.07
N ARG A 107 -14.57 -3.84 -6.79
CA ARG A 107 -15.57 -4.26 -7.77
C ARG A 107 -15.61 -3.35 -9.01
N LYS A 108 -15.43 -2.04 -8.83
CA LYS A 108 -15.36 -1.11 -9.96
C LYS A 108 -14.09 -1.35 -10.79
N LEU A 109 -12.96 -1.66 -10.16
CA LEU A 109 -11.75 -2.06 -10.86
C LEU A 109 -11.93 -3.40 -11.60
N GLU A 110 -12.64 -4.38 -11.04
CA GLU A 110 -12.98 -5.63 -11.75
C GLU A 110 -13.81 -5.37 -13.01
N GLN A 111 -14.76 -4.43 -12.97
CA GLN A 111 -15.55 -4.01 -14.13
C GLN A 111 -14.67 -3.40 -15.24
N GLU A 112 -13.55 -2.79 -14.86
CA GLU A 112 -12.52 -2.26 -15.76
C GLU A 112 -11.47 -3.31 -16.16
N GLY A 113 -11.67 -4.58 -15.78
CA GLY A 113 -10.81 -5.71 -16.14
C GLY A 113 -9.63 -5.97 -15.21
N PHE A 114 -9.55 -5.33 -14.04
CA PHE A 114 -8.52 -5.63 -13.04
C PHE A 114 -8.92 -6.86 -12.21
N SER A 115 -8.39 -8.03 -12.59
CA SER A 115 -8.66 -9.28 -11.87
C SER A 115 -7.90 -9.38 -10.55
N HIS A 116 -8.52 -9.97 -9.53
CA HIS A 116 -7.84 -10.33 -8.30
C HIS A 116 -6.69 -11.29 -8.56
N LEU A 117 -5.48 -10.97 -8.09
CA LEU A 117 -4.29 -11.81 -8.22
C LEU A 117 -4.00 -12.25 -9.69
N GLY A 118 -4.36 -11.42 -10.67
CA GLY A 118 -4.10 -11.69 -12.10
C GLY A 118 -2.66 -11.36 -12.54
N SER A 119 -2.31 -11.75 -13.77
CA SER A 119 -0.98 -11.52 -14.35
C SER A 119 -0.90 -10.31 -15.29
N GLU A 120 -1.94 -10.08 -16.10
CA GLU A 120 -1.93 -9.03 -17.12
C GLU A 120 -2.47 -7.70 -16.59
N LYS A 121 -3.75 -7.69 -16.17
CA LYS A 121 -4.44 -6.55 -15.58
C LYS A 121 -5.01 -6.95 -14.23
N TRP A 122 -4.45 -6.41 -13.14
CA TRP A 122 -4.67 -6.99 -11.82
C TRP A 122 -4.78 -6.00 -10.68
N GLN A 123 -5.41 -6.47 -9.60
CA GLN A 123 -5.43 -5.79 -8.31
C GLN A 123 -5.07 -6.76 -7.17
N ILE A 124 -4.38 -6.25 -6.16
CA ILE A 124 -4.03 -7.00 -4.95
C ILE A 124 -4.35 -6.22 -3.68
N GLU A 125 -4.89 -6.92 -2.69
CA GLU A 125 -4.91 -6.46 -1.31
C GLU A 125 -3.50 -6.64 -0.75
N CYS A 126 -2.84 -5.55 -0.37
CA CYS A 126 -1.56 -5.60 0.32
C CYS A 126 -1.68 -5.09 1.76
N TYR A 127 -0.69 -5.40 2.59
CA TYR A 127 -0.61 -4.86 3.94
C TYR A 127 0.79 -4.30 4.22
N PRO A 128 0.95 -2.96 4.32
CA PRO A 128 2.25 -2.30 4.48
C PRO A 128 3.11 -2.79 5.66
N HIS A 129 2.53 -3.05 6.83
CA HIS A 129 3.31 -3.41 8.01
C HIS A 129 4.15 -4.68 7.85
N PRO A 130 3.59 -5.83 7.45
CA PRO A 130 4.41 -7.00 7.15
C PRO A 130 5.27 -6.82 5.90
N ALA A 131 4.84 -6.04 4.91
CA ALA A 131 5.67 -5.77 3.73
C ALA A 131 6.96 -5.01 4.09
N ILE A 132 6.88 -3.94 4.90
CA ILE A 132 8.05 -3.18 5.42
C ILE A 132 9.03 -4.13 6.10
N ILE A 133 8.48 -5.03 6.92
CA ILE A 133 9.26 -6.00 7.67
C ILE A 133 10.09 -6.88 6.72
N GLU A 134 9.49 -7.42 5.66
CA GLU A 134 10.19 -8.31 4.72
C GLU A 134 11.11 -7.54 3.78
N ILE A 135 10.65 -6.43 3.20
CA ILE A 135 11.39 -5.60 2.24
C ILE A 135 12.67 -5.05 2.87
N PHE A 136 12.61 -4.60 4.13
CA PHE A 136 13.72 -3.94 4.81
C PHE A 136 14.41 -4.83 5.87
N GLY A 137 14.01 -6.10 5.99
CA GLY A 137 14.64 -7.05 6.91
C GLY A 137 14.47 -6.69 8.39
N LEU A 138 13.36 -6.06 8.76
CA LEU A 138 13.14 -5.65 10.15
C LEU A 138 12.65 -6.82 11.01
N GLU A 139 13.07 -6.85 12.28
CA GLU A 139 12.56 -7.84 13.24
C GLU A 139 11.07 -7.61 13.56
N LYS A 140 10.67 -6.34 13.65
CA LYS A 140 9.32 -5.91 14.06
C LYS A 140 8.81 -4.76 13.20
N ARG A 141 7.51 -4.48 13.31
CA ARG A 141 6.84 -3.36 12.62
C ARG A 141 7.53 -2.03 12.91
N LEU A 142 7.84 -1.27 11.86
CA LEU A 142 8.25 0.12 11.96
C LEU A 142 7.10 0.99 12.52
N PRO A 143 7.27 1.69 13.66
CA PRO A 143 6.29 2.66 14.13
C PRO A 143 6.43 4.00 13.38
N TYR A 144 5.38 4.41 12.65
CA TYR A 144 5.35 5.73 11.99
C TYR A 144 3.97 6.42 12.01
N LYS A 145 2.89 5.68 12.31
CA LYS A 145 1.51 6.21 12.34
C LYS A 145 0.99 6.60 13.73
N LYS A 146 1.63 6.11 14.80
CA LYS A 146 1.16 6.20 16.21
C LYS A 146 2.21 6.83 17.11
N GLY A 147 1.77 7.42 18.22
CA GLY A 147 2.63 8.12 19.18
C GLY A 147 2.46 9.64 19.14
N LYS A 148 3.37 10.34 19.81
CA LYS A 148 3.42 11.81 19.80
C LYS A 148 3.80 12.31 18.41
N VAL A 149 3.57 13.59 18.14
CA VAL A 149 3.89 14.20 16.84
C VAL A 149 5.35 14.00 16.44
N LEU A 150 6.28 14.10 17.41
CA LEU A 150 7.71 13.86 17.17
C LEU A 150 8.00 12.40 16.79
N ASP A 151 7.40 11.44 17.50
CA ASP A 151 7.56 10.01 17.20
C ASP A 151 7.07 9.67 15.79
N LYS A 152 5.94 10.24 15.37
CA LYS A 152 5.38 10.04 14.02
C LYS A 152 6.30 10.58 12.95
N LYS A 153 6.84 11.79 13.14
CA LYS A 153 7.79 12.37 12.19
C LYS A 153 9.05 11.56 12.07
N GLU A 154 9.62 11.14 13.20
CA GLU A 154 10.81 10.30 13.20
C GLU A 154 10.55 8.96 12.49
N GLY A 155 9.40 8.34 12.74
CA GLY A 155 8.98 7.14 12.02
C GLY A 155 8.79 7.36 10.51
N GLN A 156 8.18 8.47 10.10
CA GLN A 156 8.02 8.82 8.69
C GLN A 156 9.37 9.12 8.01
N LYS A 157 10.30 9.80 8.68
CA LYS A 157 11.67 10.01 8.18
C LYS A 157 12.40 8.69 7.97
N ARG A 158 12.26 7.73 8.91
CA ARG A 158 12.82 6.38 8.74
C ARG A 158 12.23 5.65 7.55
N LEU A 159 10.90 5.68 7.37
CA LEU A 159 10.26 5.07 6.20
C LEU A 159 10.72 5.75 4.90
N ALA A 160 10.79 7.08 4.87
CA ALA A 160 11.31 7.84 3.74
C ALA A 160 12.76 7.47 3.39
N ASN A 161 13.63 7.30 4.40
CA ASN A 161 15.01 6.86 4.21
C ASN A 161 15.09 5.44 3.64
N PHE A 162 14.25 4.52 4.12
CA PHE A 162 14.15 3.18 3.53
C PHE A 162 13.68 3.22 2.06
N LEU A 163 12.66 4.02 1.74
CA LEU A 163 12.19 4.18 0.37
C LEU A 163 13.28 4.80 -0.54
N LYS A 164 14.05 5.77 -0.06
CA LYS A 164 15.19 6.34 -0.79
C LYS A 164 16.29 5.29 -1.05
N ALA A 165 16.56 4.44 -0.06
CA ALA A 165 17.57 3.40 -0.18
C ALA A 165 17.24 2.33 -1.24
N LEU A 166 15.95 2.12 -1.55
CA LEU A 166 15.52 1.22 -2.63
C LEU A 166 15.99 1.67 -4.03
N SER A 167 16.49 2.89 -4.20
CA SER A 167 17.17 3.30 -5.44
C SER A 167 18.41 2.48 -5.75
N GLY A 168 19.04 1.89 -4.72
CA GLY A 168 20.18 0.98 -4.83
C GLY A 168 19.82 -0.50 -4.71
N SER A 169 18.54 -0.88 -4.74
CA SER A 169 18.11 -2.28 -4.64
C SER A 169 18.64 -3.10 -5.82
N GLU A 170 19.24 -4.26 -5.53
CA GLU A 170 19.60 -5.25 -6.56
C GLU A 170 18.40 -6.06 -7.08
N ILE A 171 17.27 -6.01 -6.36
CA ILE A 171 16.05 -6.74 -6.73
C ILE A 171 15.22 -5.90 -7.69
N PHE A 172 14.90 -4.67 -7.29
CA PHE A 172 14.13 -3.74 -8.12
C PHE A 172 14.28 -2.32 -7.62
N ARG A 173 14.78 -1.42 -8.47
CA ARG A 173 15.12 -0.07 -8.04
C ARG A 173 13.88 0.82 -7.99
N LEU A 174 13.75 1.59 -6.90
CA LEU A 174 12.75 2.65 -6.79
C LEU A 174 13.41 3.99 -7.13
N CYS A 175 12.88 4.68 -8.15
CA CYS A 175 13.33 6.00 -8.56
C CYS A 175 12.17 6.99 -8.59
N PHE A 176 12.48 8.28 -8.57
CA PHE A 176 11.49 9.36 -8.62
C PHE A 176 11.79 10.24 -9.84
N GLU A 177 10.83 10.38 -10.76
CA GLU A 177 10.93 11.29 -11.93
C GLU A 177 10.39 12.69 -11.64
N ILE A 178 9.77 12.86 -10.48
CA ILE A 178 9.21 14.11 -10.00
C ILE A 178 9.90 14.50 -8.68
N ASP A 179 9.77 15.77 -8.29
CA ASP A 179 10.11 16.17 -6.94
C ASP A 179 9.12 15.53 -5.96
N VAL A 180 9.65 14.87 -4.93
CA VAL A 180 8.88 14.19 -3.90
C VAL A 180 9.29 14.74 -2.54
N PRO A 181 8.77 15.91 -2.14
CA PRO A 181 9.08 16.47 -0.83
C PRO A 181 8.66 15.54 0.31
N ASN A 182 7.70 14.63 0.06
CA ASN A 182 7.20 13.66 1.04
C ASN A 182 8.27 12.75 1.66
N ILE A 183 9.42 12.57 0.99
CA ILE A 183 10.56 11.77 1.45
C ILE A 183 11.74 12.62 1.96
N ASP A 184 11.57 13.95 2.07
CA ASP A 184 12.55 14.87 2.62
C ASP A 184 12.34 15.13 4.12
N ASP A 185 13.43 15.09 4.89
CA ASP A 185 13.39 15.20 6.34
C ASP A 185 12.94 16.59 6.80
N LYS A 186 13.38 17.66 6.12
CA LYS A 186 13.00 19.04 6.47
C LYS A 186 11.52 19.29 6.16
N TYR A 187 11.04 18.76 5.04
CA TYR A 187 9.62 18.78 4.72
C TYR A 187 8.82 18.09 5.83
N ILE A 188 9.16 16.85 6.20
CA ILE A 188 8.47 16.10 7.27
C ILE A 188 8.51 16.86 8.61
N ASP A 189 9.65 17.46 8.96
CA ASP A 189 9.79 18.24 10.19
C ASP A 189 8.94 19.52 10.19
N SER A 190 8.59 20.06 9.02
CA SER A 190 7.66 21.20 8.89
C SER A 190 6.19 20.82 9.10
N LEU A 191 5.80 19.56 8.86
CA LEU A 191 4.39 19.15 8.85
C LEU A 191 3.75 19.09 10.24
N ARG A 192 2.45 19.40 10.32
CA ARG A 192 1.63 19.27 11.54
C ARG A 192 0.23 18.77 11.19
N GLY A 193 -0.47 18.25 12.20
CA GLY A 193 -1.89 17.87 12.11
C GLY A 193 -2.21 17.04 10.87
N LYS A 194 -3.15 17.54 10.06
CA LYS A 194 -3.62 16.89 8.84
C LYS A 194 -2.53 16.73 7.77
N GLN A 195 -1.61 17.68 7.65
CA GLN A 195 -0.53 17.59 6.66
C GLN A 195 0.41 16.42 6.96
N LEU A 196 0.72 16.18 8.25
CA LEU A 196 1.53 15.04 8.66
C LEU A 196 0.82 13.70 8.38
N LYS A 197 -0.50 13.66 8.51
CA LYS A 197 -1.30 12.48 8.15
C LYS A 197 -1.33 12.28 6.63
N ASN A 198 -1.52 13.33 5.83
CA ASN A 198 -1.49 13.20 4.38
C ASN A 198 -0.10 12.73 3.88
N ASN A 199 0.99 13.12 4.56
CA ASN A 199 2.32 12.61 4.24
C ASN A 199 2.50 11.13 4.59
N GLU A 200 1.85 10.67 5.66
CA GLU A 200 1.75 9.24 5.97
C GLU A 200 1.10 8.48 4.79
N ASP A 201 -0.07 8.97 4.33
CA ASP A 201 -0.80 8.37 3.21
C ASP A 201 0.03 8.36 1.91
N ALA A 202 0.82 9.41 1.67
CA ALA A 202 1.75 9.50 0.55
C ALA A 202 2.85 8.42 0.63
N LEU A 203 3.53 8.31 1.77
CA LEU A 203 4.59 7.31 1.99
C LEU A 203 4.05 5.88 1.85
N ASP A 204 2.85 5.61 2.39
CA ASP A 204 2.22 4.30 2.26
C ASP A 204 1.81 3.99 0.82
N SER A 205 1.34 4.98 0.06
CA SER A 205 1.03 4.78 -1.36
C SER A 205 2.28 4.48 -2.20
N ILE A 206 3.44 5.08 -1.89
CA ILE A 206 4.72 4.75 -2.53
C ILE A 206 5.15 3.33 -2.17
N LEU A 207 5.01 2.94 -0.91
CA LEU A 207 5.29 1.57 -0.49
C LEU A 207 4.35 0.56 -1.17
N CYS A 208 3.05 0.87 -1.28
CA CYS A 208 2.10 0.03 -2.02
C CYS A 208 2.51 -0.09 -3.50
N LEU A 209 2.99 0.99 -4.12
CA LEU A 209 3.50 0.96 -5.49
C LEU A 209 4.71 0.02 -5.59
N TYR A 210 5.60 0.05 -4.62
CA TYR A 210 6.74 -0.88 -4.59
C TYR A 210 6.29 -2.34 -4.39
N ILE A 211 5.29 -2.59 -3.56
CA ILE A 211 4.66 -3.92 -3.44
C ILE A 211 4.04 -4.36 -4.77
N ALA A 212 3.37 -3.44 -5.49
CA ALA A 212 2.81 -3.71 -6.82
C ALA A 212 3.90 -4.11 -7.83
N ALA A 213 5.04 -3.42 -7.77
CA ALA A 213 6.22 -3.73 -8.57
C ALA A 213 6.79 -5.13 -8.27
N LEU A 214 6.95 -5.46 -6.99
CA LEU A 214 7.38 -6.79 -6.53
C LEU A 214 6.42 -7.90 -6.97
N TYR A 215 5.10 -7.65 -6.88
CA TYR A 215 4.09 -8.56 -7.40
C TYR A 215 4.27 -8.80 -8.91
N ARG A 216 4.49 -7.73 -9.68
CA ARG A 216 4.70 -7.83 -11.14
C ARG A 216 5.95 -8.64 -11.49
N LEU A 217 7.02 -8.51 -10.72
CA LEU A 217 8.24 -9.31 -10.90
C LEU A 217 8.06 -10.80 -10.58
N GLY A 218 6.98 -11.18 -9.90
CA GLY A 218 6.77 -12.56 -9.48
C GLY A 218 7.75 -13.01 -8.39
N ILE A 219 8.22 -12.09 -7.55
CA ILE A 219 9.10 -12.44 -6.43
C ILE A 219 8.41 -13.38 -5.44
N LYS A 220 9.23 -14.07 -4.63
CA LYS A 220 8.73 -14.93 -3.57
C LYS A 220 7.79 -14.16 -2.64
N SER A 221 6.63 -14.74 -2.37
CA SER A 221 5.58 -14.08 -1.59
C SER A 221 4.70 -15.08 -0.86
N THR A 222 3.95 -14.58 0.11
CA THR A 222 2.89 -15.32 0.79
C THR A 222 1.57 -14.61 0.54
N THR A 223 0.60 -15.32 -0.01
CA THR A 223 -0.79 -14.86 -0.08
C THR A 223 -1.61 -15.59 0.97
N PHE A 224 -2.11 -14.85 1.95
CA PHE A 224 -2.98 -15.41 2.99
C PHE A 224 -4.41 -15.39 2.48
N GLY A 225 -5.04 -16.55 2.25
CA GLY A 225 -6.42 -16.62 1.73
C GLY A 225 -6.47 -16.75 0.21
N THR A 226 -7.62 -16.44 -0.39
CA THR A 226 -7.87 -16.65 -1.83
C THR A 226 -8.71 -15.52 -2.44
N ALA A 227 -8.73 -15.40 -3.77
CA ALA A 227 -9.58 -14.45 -4.48
C ALA A 227 -11.09 -14.70 -4.24
N GLU A 228 -11.48 -15.90 -3.83
CA GLU A 228 -12.88 -16.20 -3.50
C GLU A 228 -13.22 -15.81 -2.06
N SER A 229 -12.32 -16.01 -1.10
CA SER A 229 -12.61 -15.84 0.33
C SER A 229 -12.13 -14.50 0.91
N GLY A 230 -11.32 -13.77 0.15
CA GLY A 230 -10.54 -12.63 0.57
C GLY A 230 -9.11 -13.04 0.92
N TYR A 231 -8.16 -12.17 0.59
CA TYR A 231 -6.74 -12.47 0.70
C TYR A 231 -5.92 -11.26 1.14
N ILE A 232 -4.70 -11.49 1.59
CA ILE A 232 -3.68 -10.45 1.78
C ILE A 232 -2.39 -10.93 1.15
N TYR A 233 -1.84 -10.18 0.20
CA TYR A 233 -0.54 -10.43 -0.39
C TYR A 233 0.56 -9.76 0.44
N VAL A 234 1.60 -10.52 0.76
CA VAL A 234 2.81 -10.03 1.44
C VAL A 234 4.05 -10.52 0.68
N PRO A 235 4.90 -9.61 0.17
CA PRO A 235 6.18 -10.02 -0.41
C PRO A 235 7.07 -10.67 0.65
N GLN A 236 7.90 -11.65 0.27
CA GLN A 236 8.84 -12.36 1.18
C GLN A 236 10.27 -12.18 0.67
N GLN A 237 10.65 -10.92 0.44
CA GLN A 237 11.87 -10.56 -0.25
C GLN A 237 12.55 -9.40 0.46
N TYR A 238 13.79 -9.61 0.89
CA TYR A 238 14.68 -8.52 1.29
C TYR A 238 15.15 -7.76 0.05
N CYS A 239 14.98 -6.44 0.04
CA CYS A 239 15.19 -5.62 -1.15
C CYS A 239 16.27 -4.54 -0.95
N MET A 240 16.89 -4.48 0.22
CA MET A 240 17.99 -3.54 0.46
C MET A 240 19.30 -4.13 -0.08
N GLY A 241 20.13 -3.27 -0.68
CA GLY A 241 21.51 -3.58 -1.05
C GLY A 241 22.50 -3.24 0.06
#